data_AF-A0A956L8J0-F1
#
_entry.id   AF-A0A956L8J0-F1
#
_cell.length_a   1.000
_cell.length_b   1.000
_cell.length_c   1.000
_cell.angle_alpha   90.00
_cell.angle_beta   90.00
_cell.angle_gamma   90.00
#
_symmetry.space_group_name_H-M   'P 1'
#
loop_
_entity.id
_entity.type
_entity.pdbx_description
1 polymer ?
#
loop_
_entity_poly.entity_id
_entity_poly.type
_entity_poly.pdbx_seq_one_letter_code
_entity_poly.pdbx_strand_id
1 'polypeptide(L)'
;GSTGGSVGDSGDEPPPSTSWGGGDRIKRRPPTVSPETPVKTACTLQLSGIPLPTARNLAIRVGVASYEIQELTMGVEFEGPYTAVRVTDKRYTASRRITREECLAGPVPVTIRPRAARVTFVGGDDRVVVVCKAGCRPTLIETNQDLATFQAVPVPEGELQVHVVLQFKRTGYEPLVLEEDLLPGPNTIQLSMIPR
;
A
#
# COMPACT_ATOMS: atom_id res chain seq x y z
N GLY A 1 -50.04 -2.57 65.91
CA GLY A 1 -49.32 -1.73 66.87
C GLY A 1 -49.00 -0.42 66.18
N SER A 2 -49.26 0.77 66.73
CA SER A 2 -49.01 1.24 68.12
C SER A 2 -47.56 0.94 68.48
N THR A 3 -46.66 1.87 68.74
CA THR A 3 -46.69 3.09 69.59
C THR A 3 -45.40 3.89 69.32
N GLY A 4 -45.39 5.22 69.43
CA GLY A 4 -44.84 5.96 70.58
C GLY A 4 -43.42 6.50 70.26
N GLY A 5 -43.17 7.82 70.24
CA GLY A 5 -42.94 8.70 71.40
C GLY A 5 -41.41 8.84 71.61
N SER A 6 -40.79 10.03 71.42
CA SER A 6 -40.52 11.05 72.47
C SER A 6 -39.44 10.58 73.48
N VAL A 7 -38.38 11.27 73.94
CA VAL A 7 -37.96 12.68 74.17
C VAL A 7 -36.47 12.66 74.60
N GLY A 8 -35.76 13.80 74.52
CA GLY A 8 -34.65 14.16 75.43
C GLY A 8 -33.39 14.68 74.72
N ASP A 9 -33.04 15.96 74.62
CA ASP A 9 -32.94 17.10 75.57
C ASP A 9 -31.51 17.32 76.13
N SER A 10 -31.15 18.60 76.23
CA SER A 10 -29.95 19.23 76.81
C SER A 10 -28.64 19.04 76.01
N GLY A 11 -27.97 20.05 75.45
CA GLY A 11 -27.78 21.44 75.89
C GLY A 11 -26.40 21.55 76.54
N ASP A 12 -25.42 22.18 75.87
CA ASP A 12 -24.43 23.08 76.49
C ASP A 12 -23.39 23.64 75.47
N GLU A 13 -23.38 24.97 75.42
CA GLU A 13 -22.35 25.96 75.09
C GLU A 13 -21.45 25.96 73.81
N PRO A 14 -21.12 27.17 73.28
CA PRO A 14 -20.51 27.39 71.98
C PRO A 14 -18.98 27.55 72.04
N PRO A 15 -18.30 27.40 70.88
CA PRO A 15 -17.22 28.35 70.60
C PRO A 15 -17.14 28.73 69.09
N PRO A 16 -16.21 29.61 68.70
CA PRO A 16 -16.38 31.04 68.56
C PRO A 16 -16.68 31.45 67.11
N SER A 17 -17.15 32.68 66.96
CA SER A 17 -17.18 33.40 65.67
C SER A 17 -15.76 33.52 65.10
N THR A 18 -15.49 32.77 64.03
CA THR A 18 -14.29 32.98 63.20
C THR A 18 -14.72 33.38 61.80
N SER A 19 -14.48 34.66 61.52
CA SER A 19 -14.37 35.35 60.23
C SER A 19 -14.85 34.63 58.97
N TRP A 20 -15.79 35.28 58.30
CA TRP A 20 -16.02 35.17 56.87
C TRP A 20 -14.74 35.52 56.10
N GLY A 21 -13.95 34.51 55.78
CA GLY A 21 -12.90 34.58 54.76
C GLY A 21 -13.40 33.87 53.52
N GLY A 22 -13.94 34.62 52.56
CA GLY A 22 -14.26 34.12 51.22
C GLY A 22 -13.00 33.57 50.55
N GLY A 23 -12.79 32.27 50.68
CA GLY A 23 -11.79 31.54 49.92
C GLY A 23 -12.46 30.96 48.68
N ASP A 24 -12.41 31.70 47.58
CA ASP A 24 -12.70 31.21 46.24
C ASP A 24 -12.03 29.85 46.06
N ARG A 25 -12.83 28.78 46.05
CA ARG A 25 -12.39 27.49 45.51
C ARG A 25 -12.19 27.71 44.02
N ILE A 26 -11.00 28.16 43.65
CA ILE A 26 -10.48 28.08 42.29
C ILE A 26 -10.55 26.60 41.94
N LYS A 27 -11.63 26.19 41.28
CA LYS A 27 -11.71 24.95 40.50
C LYS A 27 -10.56 25.05 39.51
N ARG A 28 -9.39 24.52 39.88
CA ARG A 28 -8.28 24.31 38.95
C ARG A 28 -8.84 23.38 37.88
N ARG A 29 -9.25 23.96 36.75
CA ARG A 29 -9.51 23.19 35.54
C ARG A 29 -8.25 22.37 35.29
N PRO A 30 -8.37 21.06 35.02
CA PRO A 30 -7.22 20.30 34.53
C PRO A 30 -6.64 21.07 33.35
N PRO A 31 -5.30 21.16 33.23
CA PRO A 31 -4.68 21.86 32.11
C PRO A 31 -5.29 21.30 30.83
N THR A 32 -5.91 22.19 30.04
CA THR A 32 -6.31 21.88 28.68
C THR A 32 -5.04 21.45 27.97
N VAL A 33 -4.89 20.14 27.71
CA VAL A 33 -3.83 19.63 26.84
C VAL A 33 -4.10 20.26 25.48
N SER A 34 -3.37 21.34 25.16
CA SER A 34 -3.38 21.89 23.82
C SER A 34 -3.01 20.75 22.87
N PRO A 35 -3.81 20.46 21.83
CA PRO A 35 -3.44 19.47 20.85
C PRO A 35 -2.07 19.87 20.30
N GLU A 36 -1.08 19.03 20.55
CA GLU A 36 0.28 19.21 20.05
C GLU A 36 0.17 19.29 18.52
N THR A 37 0.51 20.44 17.95
CA THR A 37 0.40 20.66 16.51
C THR A 37 1.19 19.55 15.81
N PRO A 38 0.57 18.78 14.89
CA PRO A 38 1.26 17.66 14.25
C PRO A 38 2.52 18.17 13.57
N VAL A 39 3.67 17.63 13.98
CA VAL A 39 4.97 18.04 13.43
C VAL A 39 5.08 17.45 12.03
N LYS A 40 5.09 18.34 11.03
CA LYS A 40 5.39 17.99 9.64
C LYS A 40 6.88 17.75 9.47
N THR A 41 7.23 16.68 8.76
CA THR A 41 8.59 16.30 8.40
C THR A 41 8.73 16.39 6.88
N ALA A 42 9.65 17.23 6.42
CA ALA A 42 10.09 17.25 5.02
C ALA A 42 11.12 16.13 4.79
N CYS A 43 11.01 15.45 3.66
CA CYS A 43 11.83 14.30 3.31
C CYS A 43 12.17 14.32 1.82
N THR A 44 13.39 13.94 1.47
CA THR A 44 13.79 13.75 0.08
C THR A 44 13.73 12.26 -0.26
N LEU A 45 12.97 11.89 -1.27
CA LEU A 45 12.92 10.52 -1.79
C LEU A 45 13.83 10.39 -3.01
N GLN A 46 14.55 9.27 -3.11
CA GLN A 46 15.35 8.90 -4.29
C GLN A 46 14.76 7.65 -4.94
N LEU A 47 14.07 7.82 -6.05
CA LEU A 47 13.37 6.77 -6.79
C LEU A 47 14.34 6.02 -7.71
N SER A 48 14.21 4.69 -7.74
CA SER A 48 15.01 3.82 -8.60
C SER A 48 14.19 2.66 -9.16
N GLY A 49 14.77 1.89 -10.08
CA GLY A 49 14.12 0.70 -10.67
C GLY A 49 13.09 0.98 -11.78
N ILE A 50 12.92 2.25 -12.16
CA ILE A 50 12.04 2.67 -13.24
C ILE A 50 12.63 3.86 -14.03
N PRO A 51 12.53 3.89 -15.37
CA PRO A 51 12.91 5.07 -16.15
C PRO A 51 12.03 6.28 -15.86
N LEU A 52 12.60 7.49 -15.83
CA LEU A 52 11.87 8.73 -15.55
C LEU A 52 10.64 8.96 -16.47
N PRO A 53 10.68 8.72 -17.80
CA PRO A 53 9.50 8.88 -18.64
C PRO A 53 8.33 8.01 -18.20
N THR A 54 8.60 6.78 -17.76
CA THR A 54 7.58 5.87 -17.23
C THR A 54 7.12 6.32 -15.85
N ALA A 55 8.05 6.73 -14.99
CA ALA A 55 7.76 7.20 -13.64
C ALA A 55 6.80 8.39 -13.62
N ARG A 56 6.90 9.30 -14.59
CA ARG A 56 6.01 10.46 -14.75
C ARG A 56 4.54 10.13 -14.96
N ASN A 57 4.22 8.90 -15.36
CA ASN A 57 2.83 8.43 -15.48
C ASN A 57 2.30 7.80 -14.18
N LEU A 58 3.09 7.84 -13.10
CA LEU A 58 2.77 7.25 -11.80
C LEU A 58 2.66 8.35 -10.73
N ALA A 59 2.03 7.97 -9.61
CA ALA A 59 2.00 8.77 -8.40
C ALA A 59 2.52 7.97 -7.20
N ILE A 60 3.20 8.67 -6.29
CA ILE A 60 3.64 8.15 -5.00
C ILE A 60 2.68 8.63 -3.93
N ARG A 61 2.15 7.70 -3.15
CA ARG A 61 1.42 7.99 -1.92
C ARG A 61 2.37 8.01 -0.73
N VAL A 62 2.35 9.09 0.03
CA VAL A 62 3.09 9.23 1.30
C VAL A 62 2.06 9.51 2.38
N GLY A 63 1.76 8.49 3.19
CA GLY A 63 0.63 8.56 4.12
C GLY A 63 -0.69 8.73 3.39
N VAL A 64 -1.35 9.87 3.59
CA VAL A 64 -2.62 10.23 2.92
C VAL A 64 -2.43 11.12 1.69
N ALA A 65 -1.24 11.70 1.51
CA ALA A 65 -0.94 12.60 0.40
C ALA A 65 -0.48 11.82 -0.83
N SER A 66 -0.76 12.37 -2.01
CA SER A 66 -0.34 11.82 -3.31
C SER A 66 0.51 12.85 -4.04
N TYR A 67 1.65 12.41 -4.57
CA TYR A 67 2.62 13.24 -5.26
C TYR A 67 2.84 12.67 -6.67
N GLU A 68 2.75 13.52 -7.69
CA GLU A 68 3.16 13.19 -9.04
C GLU A 68 4.69 13.11 -9.12
N ILE A 69 5.21 12.14 -9.87
CA ILE A 69 6.65 11.97 -10.02
C ILE A 69 7.14 12.84 -11.18
N GLN A 70 7.73 13.99 -10.89
CA GLN A 70 8.30 14.87 -11.94
C GLN A 70 9.79 14.58 -12.20
N GLU A 71 10.47 14.08 -11.17
CA GLU A 71 11.90 13.79 -11.10
C GLU A 71 12.15 12.55 -10.22
N LEU A 72 13.29 11.88 -10.42
CA LEU A 72 13.65 10.70 -9.63
C LEU A 72 14.14 11.05 -8.22
N THR A 73 14.42 12.32 -7.94
CA THR A 73 14.74 12.79 -6.59
C THR A 73 13.74 13.88 -6.24
N MET A 74 12.82 13.63 -5.32
CA MET A 74 11.71 14.56 -5.06
C MET A 74 11.48 14.81 -3.58
N GLY A 75 11.03 16.02 -3.24
CA GLY A 75 10.62 16.39 -1.88
C GLY A 75 9.19 15.93 -1.58
N VAL A 76 8.98 15.40 -0.37
CA VAL A 76 7.66 15.03 0.17
C VAL A 76 7.55 15.46 1.62
N GLU A 77 6.32 15.62 2.10
CA GLU A 77 6.03 15.90 3.51
C GLU A 77 5.08 14.86 4.11
N PHE A 78 5.25 14.57 5.40
CA PHE A 78 4.31 13.77 6.18
C PHE A 78 4.26 14.21 7.64
N GLU A 79 3.19 13.86 8.34
CA GLU A 79 3.00 14.13 9.75
C GLU A 79 3.28 12.89 10.61
N GLY A 80 3.90 13.10 11.77
CA GLY A 80 4.19 12.04 12.74
C GLY A 80 5.59 11.41 12.61
N PRO A 81 5.87 10.36 13.40
CA PRO A 81 7.22 9.78 13.51
C PRO A 81 7.60 8.87 12.33
N TYR A 82 6.61 8.38 11.57
CA TYR A 82 6.84 7.52 10.41
C TYR A 82 5.68 7.63 9.42
N THR A 83 5.93 7.23 8.18
CA THR A 83 4.91 7.10 7.14
C THR A 83 5.20 5.94 6.21
N ALA A 84 4.20 5.55 5.41
CA ALA A 84 4.35 4.58 4.34
C ALA A 84 4.41 5.29 3.00
N VAL A 85 5.45 4.99 2.23
CA VAL A 85 5.61 5.39 0.83
C VAL A 85 5.16 4.23 -0.05
N ARG A 86 4.22 4.48 -0.97
CA ARG A 86 3.66 3.45 -1.86
C ARG A 86 3.47 3.99 -3.27
N VAL A 87 3.82 3.19 -4.27
CA VAL A 87 3.34 3.39 -5.65
C VAL A 87 2.12 2.50 -5.84
N THR A 88 0.97 3.10 -6.16
CA THR A 88 -0.27 2.37 -6.39
C THR A 88 -0.61 2.41 -7.86
N ASP A 89 -0.07 1.45 -8.61
CA ASP A 89 -0.37 1.27 -10.03
C ASP A 89 -0.59 -0.23 -10.36
N LYS A 90 -1.29 -0.50 -11.46
CA LYS A 90 -1.56 -1.87 -11.93
C LYS A 90 -0.33 -2.56 -12.48
N ARG A 91 0.66 -1.80 -12.94
CA ARG A 91 1.88 -2.27 -13.61
C ARG A 91 3.11 -2.18 -12.73
N TYR A 92 3.16 -1.19 -11.83
CA TYR A 92 4.30 -0.96 -10.95
C TYR A 92 3.93 -1.05 -9.46
N THR A 93 4.94 -1.29 -8.63
CA THR A 93 4.76 -1.35 -7.18
C THR A 93 6.00 -0.84 -6.46
N ALA A 94 5.77 -0.14 -5.36
CA ALA A 94 6.77 0.19 -4.36
C ALA A 94 6.06 0.23 -3.00
N SER A 95 6.72 -0.23 -1.95
CA SER A 95 6.21 -0.10 -0.59
C SER A 95 7.40 -0.05 0.38
N ARG A 96 7.57 1.10 1.03
CA ARG A 96 8.59 1.29 2.07
C ARG A 96 8.00 2.09 3.22
N ARG A 97 8.28 1.65 4.45
CA ARG A 97 8.06 2.49 5.64
C ARG A 97 9.29 3.37 5.82
N ILE A 98 9.08 4.67 6.02
CA ILE A 98 10.13 5.64 6.28
C ILE A 98 9.87 6.30 7.63
N THR A 99 10.93 6.60 8.36
CA THR A 99 10.92 7.28 9.65
C THR A 99 11.40 8.71 9.51
N ARG A 100 11.07 9.55 10.50
CA ARG A 100 11.57 10.93 10.55
C ARG A 100 13.09 10.98 10.58
N GLU A 101 13.72 10.07 11.32
CA GLU A 101 15.17 9.97 11.47
C GLU A 101 15.84 9.65 10.12
N GLU A 102 15.27 8.73 9.34
CA GLU A 102 15.77 8.41 7.98
C GLU A 102 15.73 9.63 7.06
N CYS A 103 14.66 10.43 7.13
CA CYS A 103 14.51 11.64 6.32
C CYS A 103 15.50 12.75 6.72
N LEU A 104 15.78 12.88 8.02
CA LEU A 104 16.77 13.83 8.53
C LEU A 104 18.20 13.39 8.22
N ALA A 105 18.45 12.08 8.09
CA ALA A 105 19.74 11.53 7.72
C ALA A 105 20.10 11.76 6.24
N GLY A 106 19.11 11.98 5.36
CA GLY A 106 19.33 12.32 3.96
C GLY A 106 18.28 11.73 3.01
N PRO A 107 18.59 11.68 1.70
CA PRO A 107 17.70 11.09 0.71
C PRO A 107 17.38 9.63 0.99
N VAL A 108 16.09 9.28 0.97
CA VAL A 108 15.60 7.95 1.28
C VAL A 108 15.34 7.17 -0.01
N PRO A 109 16.04 6.04 -0.27
CA PRO A 109 15.85 5.31 -1.53
C PRO A 109 14.51 4.56 -1.59
N VAL A 110 13.80 4.66 -2.70
CA VAL A 110 12.53 3.95 -2.92
C VAL A 110 12.61 3.25 -4.28
N THR A 111 12.80 1.94 -4.25
CA THR A 111 12.85 1.14 -5.48
C THR A 111 11.44 0.80 -5.95
N ILE A 112 11.10 1.28 -7.13
CA ILE A 112 9.89 0.95 -7.87
C ILE A 112 10.19 -0.27 -8.74
N ARG A 113 9.38 -1.31 -8.61
CA ARG A 113 9.53 -2.56 -9.35
C ARG A 113 8.35 -2.78 -10.29
N PRO A 114 8.58 -3.35 -11.49
CA PRO A 114 7.50 -3.85 -12.32
C PRO A 114 6.82 -5.02 -11.61
N ARG A 115 5.50 -5.11 -11.75
CA ARG A 115 4.73 -6.30 -11.38
C ARG A 115 4.92 -7.36 -12.45
N ALA A 116 4.94 -8.63 -12.03
CA ALA A 116 4.90 -9.73 -12.98
C ALA A 116 3.72 -9.58 -13.94
N ALA A 117 3.96 -9.83 -15.23
CA ALA A 117 2.96 -9.81 -16.27
C ALA A 117 1.98 -10.97 -16.06
N ARG A 118 0.69 -10.64 -15.98
CA ARG A 118 -0.42 -11.59 -15.83
C ARG A 118 -1.19 -11.61 -17.12
N VAL A 119 -1.28 -12.78 -17.74
CA VAL A 119 -1.95 -12.94 -19.03
C VAL A 119 -3.36 -13.47 -18.78
N THR A 120 -4.34 -12.83 -19.41
CA THR A 120 -5.68 -13.39 -19.60
C THR A 120 -5.81 -13.83 -21.06
N PHE A 121 -6.16 -15.09 -21.28
CA PHE A 121 -6.38 -15.61 -22.63
C PHE A 121 -7.86 -15.50 -22.99
N VAL A 122 -8.15 -14.99 -24.19
CA VAL A 122 -9.51 -14.86 -24.72
C VAL A 122 -9.66 -15.74 -25.94
N GLY A 123 -10.80 -16.44 -26.09
CA GLY A 123 -11.06 -17.33 -27.23
C GLY A 123 -10.54 -18.76 -27.10
N GLY A 124 -9.78 -19.07 -26.04
CA GLY A 124 -9.43 -20.45 -25.68
C GLY A 124 -10.49 -21.09 -24.77
N ASP A 125 -10.64 -22.41 -24.85
CA ASP A 125 -11.42 -23.19 -23.87
C ASP A 125 -10.48 -23.91 -22.87
N ASP A 126 -11.07 -24.58 -21.89
CA ASP A 126 -10.38 -25.30 -20.81
C ASP A 126 -9.56 -26.51 -21.28
N ARG A 127 -9.66 -26.89 -22.56
CA ARG A 127 -8.90 -28.00 -23.16
C ARG A 127 -7.63 -27.54 -23.86
N VAL A 128 -7.41 -26.22 -23.97
CA VAL A 128 -6.18 -25.67 -24.53
C VAL A 128 -5.08 -25.69 -23.46
N VAL A 129 -3.98 -26.36 -23.79
CA VAL A 129 -2.75 -26.34 -22.98
C VAL A 129 -1.82 -25.27 -23.55
N VAL A 130 -1.29 -24.42 -22.68
CA VAL A 130 -0.23 -23.47 -23.00
C VAL A 130 1.12 -23.99 -22.48
N VAL A 131 2.14 -23.91 -23.32
CA VAL A 131 3.52 -24.25 -23.00
C VAL A 131 4.37 -23.02 -23.23
N CYS A 132 5.08 -22.58 -22.19
CA CYS A 132 6.02 -21.49 -22.35
C CYS A 132 7.35 -22.01 -22.89
N LYS A 133 7.78 -21.47 -24.02
CA LYS A 133 9.04 -21.83 -24.70
C LYS A 133 10.19 -20.90 -24.31
N ALA A 134 9.88 -19.63 -24.09
CA ALA A 134 10.85 -18.62 -23.64
C ALA A 134 10.16 -17.48 -22.86
N GLY A 135 10.94 -16.74 -22.07
CA GLY A 135 10.50 -15.54 -21.34
C GLY A 135 9.79 -15.80 -20.00
N CYS A 136 9.24 -16.99 -19.76
CA CYS A 136 8.70 -17.36 -18.46
C CYS A 136 9.79 -17.69 -17.43
N ARG A 137 9.37 -17.96 -16.18
CA ARG A 137 10.27 -18.47 -15.13
C ARG A 137 10.96 -19.75 -15.64
N PRO A 138 12.26 -19.94 -15.37
CA PRO A 138 13.00 -21.12 -15.81
C PRO A 138 12.31 -22.45 -15.47
N THR A 139 11.69 -22.53 -14.29
CA THR A 139 10.96 -23.71 -13.80
C THR A 139 9.66 -24.02 -14.55
N LEU A 140 9.19 -23.13 -15.42
CA LEU A 140 7.94 -23.24 -16.18
C LEU A 140 8.17 -23.38 -17.68
N ILE A 141 9.42 -23.30 -18.13
CA ILE A 141 9.78 -23.53 -19.52
C ILE A 141 9.51 -24.99 -19.86
N GLU A 142 8.93 -25.23 -21.04
CA GLU A 142 8.51 -26.55 -21.53
C GLU A 142 7.49 -27.29 -20.64
N THR A 143 6.89 -26.59 -19.68
CA THR A 143 5.88 -27.15 -18.77
C THR A 143 4.47 -26.84 -19.30
N ASN A 144 3.64 -27.86 -19.39
CA ASN A 144 2.22 -27.71 -19.72
C ASN A 144 1.49 -26.97 -18.59
N GLN A 145 0.74 -25.94 -18.95
CA GLN A 145 -0.11 -25.17 -18.05
C GLN A 145 -1.50 -25.00 -18.68
N ASP A 146 -2.51 -24.86 -17.83
CA ASP A 146 -3.85 -24.49 -18.27
C ASP A 146 -3.95 -22.97 -18.46
N LEU A 147 -4.82 -22.51 -19.35
CA LEU A 147 -5.02 -21.07 -19.60
C LEU A 147 -5.41 -20.31 -18.33
N ALA A 148 -6.26 -20.91 -17.48
CA ALA A 148 -6.76 -20.28 -16.25
C ALA A 148 -5.71 -20.21 -15.12
N THR A 149 -4.73 -21.12 -15.11
CA THR A 149 -3.70 -21.21 -14.08
C THR A 149 -2.32 -20.83 -14.58
N PHE A 150 -2.23 -20.23 -15.77
CA PHE A 150 -0.98 -19.78 -16.35
C PHE A 150 -0.29 -18.80 -15.40
N GLN A 151 0.93 -19.14 -15.01
CA GLN A 151 1.65 -18.39 -14.00
C GLN A 151 2.13 -17.05 -14.53
N ALA A 152 2.17 -16.05 -13.64
CA ALA A 152 2.63 -14.71 -14.00
C ALA A 152 4.11 -14.72 -14.43
N VAL A 153 4.40 -14.03 -15.52
CA VAL A 153 5.72 -13.91 -16.13
C VAL A 153 6.50 -12.78 -15.45
N PRO A 154 7.69 -13.03 -14.90
CA PRO A 154 8.49 -11.97 -14.28
C PRO A 154 8.96 -10.97 -15.35
N VAL A 155 8.80 -9.67 -15.08
CA VAL A 155 9.46 -8.62 -15.86
C VAL A 155 10.73 -8.22 -15.11
N PRO A 156 11.91 -8.28 -15.73
CA PRO A 156 13.15 -7.90 -15.07
C PRO A 156 13.15 -6.43 -14.60
N GLU A 157 13.91 -6.13 -13.54
CA GLU A 157 14.07 -4.74 -13.08
C GLU A 157 14.74 -3.88 -14.16
N GLY A 158 14.27 -2.64 -14.32
CA GLY A 158 14.76 -1.73 -15.36
C GLY A 158 14.14 -1.96 -16.75
N GLU A 159 13.52 -3.12 -16.99
CA GLU A 159 12.85 -3.42 -18.25
C GLU A 159 11.41 -2.90 -18.28
N LEU A 160 10.95 -2.53 -19.48
CA LEU A 160 9.58 -2.06 -19.72
C LEU A 160 8.63 -3.18 -20.13
N GLN A 161 9.19 -4.30 -20.59
CA GLN A 161 8.45 -5.45 -21.09
C GLN A 161 9.31 -6.73 -20.99
N VAL A 162 8.68 -7.88 -21.18
CA VAL A 162 9.37 -9.17 -21.31
C VAL A 162 8.86 -9.87 -22.57
N HIS A 163 9.80 -10.28 -23.42
CA HIS A 163 9.49 -11.06 -24.60
C HIS A 163 9.23 -12.53 -24.21
N VAL A 164 8.11 -13.09 -24.66
CA VAL A 164 7.72 -14.48 -24.39
C VAL A 164 7.40 -15.22 -25.68
N VAL A 165 7.67 -16.53 -25.67
CA VAL A 165 7.25 -17.44 -26.73
C VAL A 165 6.33 -18.48 -26.11
N LEU A 166 5.08 -18.54 -26.59
CA LEU A 166 4.03 -19.41 -26.08
C LEU A 166 3.56 -20.36 -27.17
N GLN A 167 3.47 -21.64 -26.85
CA GLN A 167 2.88 -22.65 -27.73
C GLN A 167 1.57 -23.18 -27.13
N PHE A 168 0.50 -23.12 -27.90
CA PHE A 168 -0.82 -23.62 -27.53
C PHE A 168 -1.11 -24.94 -28.25
N LYS A 169 -1.62 -25.92 -27.50
CA LYS A 169 -1.93 -27.26 -28.01
C LYS A 169 -3.35 -27.65 -27.60
N ARG A 170 -4.08 -28.23 -28.55
CA ARG A 170 -5.41 -28.80 -28.35
C ARG A 170 -5.64 -29.95 -29.33
N THR A 171 -6.28 -31.01 -28.87
CA THR A 171 -6.65 -32.15 -29.72
C THR A 171 -7.58 -31.70 -30.85
N GLY A 172 -7.26 -32.11 -32.08
CA GLY A 172 -8.01 -31.74 -33.29
C GLY A 172 -7.64 -30.38 -33.89
N TYR A 173 -6.63 -29.70 -33.35
CA TYR A 173 -6.17 -28.39 -33.84
C TYR A 173 -4.67 -28.42 -34.17
N GLU A 174 -4.25 -27.54 -35.08
CA GLU A 174 -2.84 -27.24 -35.31
C GLU A 174 -2.25 -26.53 -34.07
N PRO A 175 -0.99 -26.83 -33.68
CA PRO A 175 -0.34 -26.08 -32.61
C PRO A 175 -0.16 -24.62 -33.02
N LEU A 176 -0.58 -23.69 -32.18
CA LEU A 176 -0.38 -22.27 -32.39
C LEU A 176 0.86 -21.83 -31.61
N VAL A 177 1.79 -21.12 -32.25
CA VAL A 177 2.94 -20.50 -31.58
C VAL A 177 2.78 -18.99 -31.69
N LEU A 178 2.88 -18.29 -30.56
CA LEU A 178 2.82 -16.84 -30.47
C LEU A 178 4.11 -16.31 -29.83
N GLU A 179 4.61 -15.22 -30.37
CA GLU A 179 5.70 -14.43 -29.79
C GLU A 179 5.10 -13.07 -29.40
N GLU A 180 5.19 -12.71 -28.13
CA GLU A 180 4.51 -11.54 -27.57
C GLU A 180 5.42 -10.78 -26.62
N ASP A 181 5.30 -9.46 -26.61
CA ASP A 181 5.95 -8.59 -25.64
C ASP A 181 4.96 -8.24 -24.52
N LEU A 182 5.17 -8.79 -23.33
CA LEU A 182 4.28 -8.58 -22.19
C LEU A 182 4.72 -7.37 -21.37
N LEU A 183 3.76 -6.49 -21.07
CA LEU A 183 3.96 -5.36 -20.18
C LEU A 183 3.82 -5.80 -18.70
N PRO A 184 4.41 -5.07 -17.74
CA PRO A 184 4.17 -5.32 -16.33
C PRO A 184 2.67 -5.26 -15.98
N GLY A 185 2.21 -6.15 -15.11
CA GLY A 185 0.80 -6.21 -14.71
C GLY A 185 -0.12 -6.92 -15.71
N PRO A 186 -1.40 -6.52 -15.83
CA PRO A 186 -2.37 -7.24 -16.66
C PRO A 186 -2.12 -7.11 -18.18
N ASN A 187 -2.20 -8.23 -18.90
CA ASN A 187 -2.13 -8.34 -20.35
C ASN A 187 -3.28 -9.24 -20.85
N THR A 188 -3.66 -9.09 -22.11
CA THR A 188 -4.69 -9.92 -22.75
C THR A 188 -4.14 -10.46 -24.06
N ILE A 189 -4.23 -11.77 -24.27
CA ILE A 189 -3.85 -12.44 -25.53
C ILE A 189 -5.10 -13.09 -26.12
N GLN A 190 -5.40 -12.74 -27.37
CA GLN A 190 -6.47 -13.38 -28.13
C GLN A 190 -5.95 -14.66 -28.78
N LEU A 191 -6.63 -15.77 -28.54
CA LEU A 191 -6.33 -17.06 -29.14
C LEU A 191 -7.30 -17.33 -30.29
N SER A 192 -6.75 -17.83 -31.39
CA SER A 192 -7.49 -18.33 -32.54
C SER A 192 -6.74 -19.53 -33.12
N MET A 193 -7.16 -20.73 -32.73
CA MET A 193 -6.56 -21.98 -33.19
C MET A 193 -7.26 -22.50 -34.45
N ILE A 194 -6.50 -23.12 -35.36
CA ILE A 194 -7.01 -23.66 -36.63
C ILE A 194 -7.28 -25.17 -36.47
N PRO A 195 -8.50 -25.67 -36.78
CA PRO A 195 -8.79 -27.11 -36.79
C PRO A 195 -7.96 -27.87 -37.84
N ARG A 196 -7.65 -29.14 -37.59
CA ARG A 196 -7.00 -30.05 -38.56
C ARG A 196 -7.98 -30.75 -39.47
#